data_AF-A0AAW8VQ30-F1
#
_entry.id   AF-A0AAW8VQ30-F1
#
_cell.length_a   1.000
_cell.length_b   1.000
_cell.length_c   1.000
_cell.angle_alpha   90.00
_cell.angle_beta   90.00
_cell.angle_gamma   90.00
#
_symmetry.space_group_name_H-M   'P 1'
#
loop_
_entity.id
_entity.type
_entity.pdbx_description
1 polymer ?
#
loop_
_entity_poly.entity_id
_entity_poly.type
_entity_poly.pdbx_seq_one_letter_code
_entity_poly.pdbx_strand_id
1 'polypeptide(L)'
;MTDTHIIPKWYFTVFVLLIGVLVLLSKGIFNKLSKIDTFIFGCFISVICSIQALYGILQWLKLISSVGRYQVVGSFDNPAGFAACLCAGLPFIFLCLKEVREKKQKTILYLLLLAVVLAIVVSGSRSGVLTIAIVLAIWLYPYIPFKLKSKILISVCLILVLLGGGYFLKKDSADGRLLIWRCSLEMVKDLPFCGYGINGFKAHYMDYQANFFMEKPNSGYMKLADNVSSPFNEYLNIVIKFGYLGMIILILGISLLIFCYCKDPKYEKRIALYSLLSIGIFSMFSYPFTYPFVWIIVCLDIFVLMRGNIVLNIQKNHRNILYVFAIAACSWGGIKLYQRINAEYQWGKIAYSTANENLVIYYKLMPVMGNNPYFLYNYSVALFELNRLNESLKLALFCNRYWADYDLELLLGNIYSKMKDYDMAEIHYRKASLMCPCRFVPLYYLYELYKEAGNANGMLSVGRSIMDKPVKVNSMQVMQIRNKVRRELSYIDIN
;
A
#
# COMPACT_ATOMS: atom_id res chain seq x y z
N MET A 1 3.72 -11.19 -11.37
CA MET A 1 3.33 -11.60 -10.00
C MET A 1 1.89 -11.17 -9.76
N THR A 2 0.99 -12.10 -9.42
CA THR A 2 -0.34 -11.78 -8.88
C THR A 2 -0.21 -11.59 -7.37
N ASP A 3 -0.72 -10.50 -6.79
CA ASP A 3 -0.73 -10.31 -5.33
C ASP A 3 -1.73 -11.29 -4.70
N THR A 4 -1.20 -12.33 -4.06
CA THR A 4 -1.97 -13.44 -3.49
C THR A 4 -2.59 -13.11 -2.12
N HIS A 5 -2.21 -11.99 -1.49
CA HIS A 5 -2.59 -11.70 -0.10
C HIS A 5 -3.60 -10.55 0.02
N ILE A 6 -3.48 -9.51 -0.79
CA ILE A 6 -4.30 -8.29 -0.66
C ILE A 6 -5.48 -8.33 -1.63
N ILE A 7 -5.24 -8.66 -2.90
CA ILE A 7 -6.28 -8.64 -3.95
C ILE A 7 -7.47 -9.56 -3.63
N PRO A 8 -7.29 -10.81 -3.15
CA PRO A 8 -8.44 -11.65 -2.79
C PRO A 8 -9.28 -11.04 -1.66
N LYS A 9 -8.64 -10.37 -0.70
CA LYS A 9 -9.34 -9.67 0.39
C LYS A 9 -10.13 -8.49 -0.14
N TRP A 10 -9.59 -7.73 -1.11
CA TRP A 10 -10.32 -6.65 -1.76
C TRP A 10 -11.58 -7.17 -2.43
N TYR A 11 -11.47 -8.20 -3.26
CA TYR A 11 -12.63 -8.76 -3.97
C TYR A 11 -13.66 -9.33 -3.00
N PHE A 12 -13.24 -10.07 -1.97
CA PHE A 12 -14.16 -10.57 -0.95
C PHE A 12 -14.87 -9.45 -0.22
N THR A 13 -14.16 -8.41 0.22
CA THR A 13 -14.77 -7.28 0.92
C THR A 13 -15.73 -6.50 0.04
N VAL A 14 -15.36 -6.20 -1.21
CA VAL A 14 -16.25 -5.49 -2.15
C VAL A 14 -17.49 -6.35 -2.44
N PHE A 15 -17.33 -7.66 -2.61
CA PHE A 15 -18.45 -8.58 -2.80
C PHE A 15 -19.42 -8.58 -1.61
N VAL A 16 -18.90 -8.73 -0.39
CA VAL A 16 -19.72 -8.69 0.84
C VAL A 16 -20.40 -7.35 1.02
N LEU A 17 -19.70 -6.24 0.77
CA LEU A 17 -20.28 -4.89 0.84
C LEU A 17 -21.37 -4.69 -0.21
N LEU A 18 -21.18 -5.16 -1.44
CA LEU A 18 -22.20 -5.09 -2.49
C LEU A 18 -23.46 -5.86 -2.09
N ILE A 19 -23.32 -7.08 -1.55
CA ILE A 19 -24.46 -7.85 -1.04
C ILE A 19 -25.13 -7.11 0.12
N GLY A 20 -24.35 -6.60 1.07
CA GLY A 20 -24.87 -5.83 2.21
C GLY A 20 -25.67 -4.61 1.76
N VAL A 21 -25.14 -3.85 0.80
CA VAL A 21 -25.82 -2.70 0.20
C VAL A 21 -27.09 -3.14 -0.54
N LEU A 22 -27.05 -4.18 -1.36
CA LEU A 22 -28.23 -4.71 -2.05
C LEU A 22 -29.35 -5.14 -1.08
N VAL A 23 -28.99 -5.80 0.04
CA VAL A 23 -29.93 -6.17 1.10
C VAL A 23 -30.50 -4.94 1.81
N LEU A 24 -29.69 -3.91 2.05
CA LEU A 24 -30.16 -2.67 2.67
C LEU A 24 -31.08 -1.86 1.73
N LEU A 25 -30.73 -1.78 0.45
CA LEU A 25 -31.54 -1.09 -0.56
C LEU A 25 -32.89 -1.81 -0.77
N SER A 26 -32.89 -3.14 -0.85
CA SER A 26 -34.13 -3.92 -0.97
C SER A 26 -35.00 -3.77 0.27
N LYS A 27 -34.44 -3.89 1.49
CA LYS A 27 -35.17 -3.61 2.73
C LYS A 27 -35.69 -2.18 2.79
N GLY A 28 -34.97 -1.19 2.26
CA GLY A 28 -35.40 0.21 2.20
C GLY A 28 -36.63 0.46 1.31
N ILE A 29 -36.87 -0.41 0.33
CA ILE A 29 -38.09 -0.41 -0.51
C ILE A 29 -39.28 -0.98 0.27
N PHE A 30 -39.07 -2.08 0.99
CA PHE A 30 -40.15 -2.86 1.62
C PHE A 30 -40.44 -2.49 3.09
N ASN A 31 -39.56 -1.78 3.81
CA ASN A 31 -39.70 -1.50 5.25
C ASN A 31 -38.96 -0.22 5.71
N LYS A 32 -39.24 0.23 6.95
CA LYS A 32 -38.37 1.19 7.68
C LYS A 32 -37.02 0.51 7.93
N LEU A 33 -35.93 1.14 7.50
CA LEU A 33 -34.55 0.72 7.78
C LEU A 33 -34.40 0.37 9.27
N SER A 34 -33.93 -0.85 9.56
CA SER A 34 -33.62 -1.28 10.92
C SER A 34 -32.64 -0.30 11.56
N LYS A 35 -32.88 0.08 12.82
CA LYS A 35 -31.90 0.89 13.57
C LYS A 35 -30.58 0.12 13.66
N ILE A 36 -29.52 0.68 13.10
CA ILE A 36 -28.16 0.19 13.29
C ILE A 36 -27.77 0.43 14.75
N ASP A 37 -27.47 -0.65 15.46
CA ASP A 37 -26.97 -0.63 16.83
C ASP A 37 -25.44 -0.58 16.81
N THR A 38 -24.94 0.63 17.01
CA THR A 38 -23.53 1.00 17.08
C THR A 38 -22.76 0.22 18.14
N PHE A 39 -23.41 -0.17 19.23
CA PHE A 39 -22.78 -0.97 20.27
C PHE A 39 -22.48 -2.40 19.78
N ILE A 40 -23.43 -3.04 19.11
CA ILE A 40 -23.26 -4.40 18.56
C ILE A 40 -22.09 -4.43 17.55
N PHE A 41 -22.03 -3.43 16.64
CA PHE A 41 -20.91 -3.31 15.71
C PHE A 41 -19.58 -3.09 16.45
N GLY A 42 -19.57 -2.24 17.48
CA GLY A 42 -18.39 -2.03 18.31
C GLY A 42 -17.88 -3.29 19.01
N CYS A 43 -18.79 -4.13 19.52
CA CYS A 43 -18.43 -5.43 20.08
C CYS A 43 -17.83 -6.36 19.03
N PHE A 44 -18.45 -6.46 17.85
CA PHE A 44 -17.96 -7.31 16.75
C PHE A 44 -16.56 -6.90 16.30
N ILE A 45 -16.32 -5.59 16.12
CA ILE A 45 -15.00 -5.04 15.77
C ILE A 45 -13.99 -5.35 16.86
N SER A 46 -14.35 -5.15 18.13
CA SER A 46 -13.46 -5.43 19.27
C SER A 46 -13.05 -6.90 19.35
N VAL A 47 -13.99 -7.82 19.09
CA VAL A 47 -13.73 -9.27 19.05
C VAL A 47 -12.81 -9.62 17.87
N ILE A 48 -13.07 -9.11 16.66
CA ILE A 48 -12.21 -9.35 15.50
C ILE A 48 -10.78 -8.86 15.76
N CYS A 49 -10.62 -7.64 16.28
CA CYS A 49 -9.32 -7.08 16.61
C CYS A 49 -8.60 -7.91 17.68
N SER A 50 -9.35 -8.44 18.65
CA SER A 50 -8.81 -9.30 19.69
C SER A 50 -8.35 -10.65 19.15
N ILE A 51 -9.12 -11.28 18.25
CA ILE A 51 -8.71 -12.52 17.57
C ILE A 51 -7.44 -12.28 16.74
N GLN A 52 -7.38 -11.17 15.99
CA GLN A 52 -6.17 -10.82 15.24
C GLN A 52 -4.97 -10.55 16.16
N ALA A 53 -5.17 -9.83 17.27
CA ALA A 53 -4.12 -9.58 18.24
C ALA A 53 -3.56 -10.89 18.83
N LEU A 54 -4.44 -11.80 19.25
CA LEU A 54 -4.06 -13.13 19.73
C LEU A 54 -3.31 -13.91 18.66
N TYR A 55 -3.77 -13.87 17.40
CA TYR A 55 -3.06 -14.52 16.30
C TYR A 55 -1.63 -13.97 16.14
N GLY A 56 -1.44 -12.65 16.18
CA GLY A 56 -0.12 -12.03 16.16
C GLY A 56 0.76 -12.42 17.34
N ILE A 57 0.20 -12.51 18.55
CA ILE A 57 0.93 -12.97 19.75
C ILE A 57 1.35 -14.44 19.61
N LEU A 58 0.49 -15.31 19.07
CA LEU A 58 0.83 -16.71 18.83
C LEU A 58 1.95 -16.86 17.78
N GLN A 59 1.99 -16.00 16.76
CA GLN A 59 3.10 -15.93 15.82
C GLN A 59 4.40 -15.48 16.50
N TRP A 60 4.31 -14.48 17.38
CA TRP A 60 5.46 -14.01 18.16
C TRP A 60 6.05 -15.11 19.05
N LEU A 61 5.18 -15.90 19.69
CA LEU A 61 5.56 -17.07 20.49
C LEU A 61 6.01 -18.28 19.65
N LYS A 62 6.04 -18.16 18.31
CA LYS A 62 6.38 -19.22 17.36
C LYS A 62 5.48 -20.46 17.43
N LEU A 63 4.28 -20.31 18.00
CA LEU A 63 3.27 -21.37 18.03
C LEU A 63 2.54 -21.52 16.68
N ILE A 64 2.50 -20.44 15.90
CA ILE A 64 1.98 -20.45 14.54
C ILE A 64 3.03 -19.84 13.61
N SER A 65 3.17 -20.40 12.41
CA SER A 65 4.06 -19.87 11.38
C SER A 65 3.61 -18.49 10.92
N SER A 66 4.58 -17.58 10.77
CA SER A 66 4.38 -16.30 10.09
C SER A 66 4.60 -16.46 8.58
N VAL A 67 3.97 -15.59 7.78
CA VAL A 67 4.16 -15.54 6.34
C VAL A 67 5.35 -14.65 5.99
N GLY A 68 6.26 -15.17 5.16
CA GLY A 68 7.37 -14.40 4.60
C GLY A 68 8.50 -14.14 5.60
N ARG A 69 9.06 -12.92 5.57
CA ARG A 69 10.26 -12.54 6.35
C ARG A 69 9.94 -11.93 7.72
N TYR A 70 8.67 -11.62 7.98
CA TYR A 70 8.26 -10.93 9.20
C TYR A 70 7.92 -11.96 10.28
N GLN A 71 8.08 -11.59 11.55
CA GLN A 71 7.76 -12.49 12.67
C GLN A 71 6.30 -12.41 13.10
N VAL A 72 5.67 -11.23 12.99
CA VAL A 72 4.32 -10.97 13.50
C VAL A 72 3.55 -10.14 12.49
N VAL A 73 2.55 -10.75 11.85
CA VAL A 73 1.72 -10.13 10.80
C VAL A 73 0.24 -10.47 10.96
N GLY A 74 -0.13 -11.34 11.91
CA GLY A 74 -1.47 -11.92 12.01
C GLY A 74 -1.87 -12.56 10.68
N SER A 75 -3.03 -12.17 10.17
CA SER A 75 -3.51 -12.61 8.84
C SER A 75 -3.05 -11.75 7.67
N PHE A 76 -2.18 -10.75 7.88
CA PHE A 76 -1.76 -9.77 6.87
C PHE A 76 -0.43 -10.15 6.20
N ASP A 77 -0.12 -9.48 5.10
CA ASP A 77 1.12 -9.64 4.34
C ASP A 77 2.33 -8.98 5.04
N ASN A 78 2.09 -7.97 5.86
CA ASN A 78 3.13 -7.25 6.58
C ASN A 78 2.65 -6.68 7.94
N PRO A 79 3.59 -6.28 8.84
CA PRO A 79 3.23 -5.74 10.16
C PRO A 79 2.49 -4.40 10.12
N ALA A 80 2.64 -3.61 9.06
CA ALA A 80 1.96 -2.33 8.94
C ALA A 80 0.45 -2.51 8.72
N GLY A 81 0.04 -3.47 7.89
CA GLY A 81 -1.38 -3.81 7.72
C GLY A 81 -2.04 -4.35 8.97
N PHE A 82 -1.32 -5.25 9.65
CA PHE A 82 -1.73 -5.79 10.94
C PHE A 82 -1.98 -4.68 11.97
N ALA A 83 -0.98 -3.81 12.17
CA ALA A 83 -1.07 -2.72 13.12
C ALA A 83 -2.13 -1.69 12.72
N ALA A 84 -2.30 -1.37 11.44
CA ALA A 84 -3.32 -0.44 10.96
C ALA A 84 -4.72 -0.87 11.37
N CYS A 85 -5.05 -2.15 11.17
CA CYS A 85 -6.37 -2.69 11.49
C CYS A 85 -6.62 -2.71 13.01
N LEU A 86 -5.61 -3.09 13.80
CA LEU A 86 -5.72 -3.04 15.26
C LEU A 86 -5.85 -1.60 15.78
N CYS A 87 -5.09 -0.65 15.23
CA CYS A 87 -5.18 0.77 15.60
C CYS A 87 -6.56 1.35 15.27
N ALA A 88 -7.13 1.02 14.11
CA ALA A 88 -8.46 1.47 13.70
C ALA A 88 -9.56 0.90 14.60
N GLY A 89 -9.46 -0.38 15.01
CA GLY A 89 -10.46 -1.03 15.85
C GLY A 89 -10.35 -0.76 17.36
N LEU A 90 -9.18 -0.36 17.85
CA LEU A 90 -8.90 -0.18 19.29
C LEU A 90 -9.92 0.75 20.00
N PRO A 91 -10.33 1.91 19.44
CA PRO A 91 -11.30 2.78 20.11
C PRO A 91 -12.66 2.13 20.38
N PHE A 92 -13.07 1.11 19.63
CA PHE A 92 -14.34 0.41 19.88
C PHE A 92 -14.30 -0.44 21.16
N ILE A 93 -13.11 -0.79 21.67
CA ILE A 93 -12.97 -1.41 23.00
C ILE A 93 -13.37 -0.40 24.08
N PHE A 94 -13.08 0.89 23.89
CA PHE A 94 -13.52 1.94 24.83
C PHE A 94 -15.05 2.09 24.84
N LEU A 95 -15.69 1.93 23.69
CA LEU A 95 -17.16 1.85 23.60
C LEU A 95 -17.68 0.71 24.47
N CYS A 96 -17.12 -0.48 24.31
CA CYS A 96 -17.51 -1.66 25.09
C CYS A 96 -17.31 -1.45 26.59
N LEU A 97 -16.17 -0.87 26.99
CA LEU A 97 -15.83 -0.60 28.39
C LEU A 97 -16.81 0.39 29.05
N LYS A 98 -17.38 1.31 28.28
CA LYS A 98 -18.33 2.31 28.79
C LYS A 98 -19.71 1.72 29.05
N GLU A 99 -20.20 0.87 28.16
CA GLU A 99 -21.56 0.30 28.23
C GLU A 99 -21.66 -0.89 29.20
N VAL A 100 -20.61 -1.69 29.30
CA VAL A 100 -20.56 -2.84 30.20
C VAL A 100 -20.55 -2.38 31.67
N ARG A 101 -21.45 -2.94 32.49
CA ARG A 101 -21.53 -2.65 33.94
C ARG A 101 -20.82 -3.69 34.80
N GLU A 102 -20.83 -4.96 34.39
CA GLU A 102 -20.28 -6.06 35.17
C GLU A 102 -18.75 -5.98 35.31
N LYS A 103 -18.25 -6.15 36.54
CA LYS A 103 -16.79 -6.12 36.82
C LYS A 103 -16.02 -7.17 36.02
N LYS A 104 -16.52 -8.42 35.95
CA LYS A 104 -15.87 -9.51 35.21
C LYS A 104 -15.70 -9.18 33.73
N GLN A 105 -16.76 -8.68 33.09
CA GLN A 105 -16.73 -8.28 31.68
C GLN A 105 -15.78 -7.10 31.43
N LYS A 106 -15.71 -6.12 32.35
CA LYS A 106 -14.69 -5.05 32.27
C LYS A 106 -13.27 -5.59 32.36
N THR A 107 -13.00 -6.53 33.27
CA THR A 107 -11.69 -7.18 33.38
C THR A 107 -11.30 -7.87 32.07
N ILE A 108 -12.24 -8.59 31.43
CA ILE A 108 -12.01 -9.20 30.12
C ILE A 108 -11.65 -8.13 29.08
N LEU A 109 -12.42 -7.04 28.98
CA LEU A 109 -12.14 -5.96 28.02
C LEU A 109 -10.79 -5.26 28.26
N TYR A 110 -10.35 -5.11 29.51
CA TYR A 110 -9.00 -4.61 29.81
C TYR A 110 -7.90 -5.58 29.38
N LEU A 111 -8.10 -6.89 29.57
CA LEU A 111 -7.17 -7.91 29.06
C LEU A 111 -7.11 -7.90 27.53
N LEU A 112 -8.25 -7.73 26.86
CA LEU A 112 -8.31 -7.59 25.40
C LEU A 112 -7.58 -6.34 24.92
N LEU A 113 -7.78 -5.20 25.59
CA LEU A 113 -7.05 -3.97 25.29
C LEU A 113 -5.54 -4.17 25.45
N LEU A 114 -5.10 -4.81 26.53
CA LEU A 114 -3.69 -5.12 26.77
C LEU A 114 -3.12 -6.05 25.69
N ALA A 115 -3.87 -7.09 25.29
CA ALA A 115 -3.47 -7.99 24.23
C ALA A 115 -3.31 -7.27 22.88
N VAL A 116 -4.23 -6.37 22.54
CA VAL A 116 -4.13 -5.55 21.31
C VAL A 116 -2.90 -4.63 21.34
N VAL A 117 -2.66 -3.95 22.46
CA VAL A 117 -1.48 -3.09 22.63
C VAL A 117 -0.20 -3.91 22.52
N LEU A 118 -0.12 -5.05 23.20
CA LEU A 118 1.03 -5.95 23.15
C LEU A 118 1.27 -6.43 21.70
N ALA A 119 0.23 -6.90 21.00
CA ALA A 119 0.32 -7.37 19.63
C ALA A 119 0.90 -6.30 18.68
N ILE A 120 0.50 -5.04 18.84
CA ILE A 120 1.04 -3.93 18.04
C ILE A 120 2.51 -3.68 18.37
N VAL A 121 2.90 -3.70 19.64
CA VAL A 121 4.29 -3.49 20.05
C VAL A 121 5.20 -4.60 19.51
N VAL A 122 4.82 -5.88 19.70
CA VAL A 122 5.62 -7.02 19.22
C VAL A 122 5.63 -7.14 17.70
N SER A 123 4.68 -6.52 16.99
CA SER A 123 4.73 -6.42 15.52
C SER A 123 5.91 -5.61 14.99
N GLY A 124 6.52 -4.75 15.82
CA GLY A 124 7.57 -3.83 15.41
C GLY A 124 7.09 -2.71 14.48
N SER A 125 5.78 -2.51 14.36
CA SER A 125 5.19 -1.42 13.58
C SER A 125 5.33 -0.09 14.31
N ARG A 126 6.36 0.69 13.96
CA ARG A 126 6.62 2.03 14.53
C ARG A 126 5.41 2.97 14.39
N SER A 127 4.76 2.96 13.23
CA SER A 127 3.55 3.74 12.98
C SER A 127 2.40 3.30 13.89
N GLY A 128 2.26 2.00 14.15
CA GLY A 128 1.27 1.47 15.10
C GLY A 128 1.54 1.90 16.53
N VAL A 129 2.77 1.73 17.02
CA VAL A 129 3.17 2.12 18.37
C VAL A 129 2.95 3.61 18.62
N LEU A 130 3.36 4.47 17.69
CA LEU A 130 3.12 5.91 17.77
C LEU A 130 1.62 6.23 17.82
N THR A 131 0.83 5.59 16.95
CA THR A 131 -0.62 5.82 16.85
C THR A 131 -1.34 5.45 18.15
N ILE A 132 -1.10 4.25 18.69
CA ILE A 132 -1.76 3.83 19.94
C ILE A 132 -1.30 4.66 21.12
N ALA A 133 -0.03 5.07 21.18
CA ALA A 133 0.46 5.92 22.25
C ALA A 133 -0.25 7.28 22.26
N ILE A 134 -0.45 7.89 21.08
CA ILE A 134 -1.18 9.15 20.96
C ILE A 134 -2.67 8.97 21.30
N VAL A 135 -3.33 7.93 20.77
CA VAL A 135 -4.75 7.68 21.03
C VAL A 135 -5.01 7.39 22.51
N LEU A 136 -4.17 6.57 23.15
CA LEU A 136 -4.26 6.29 24.59
C LEU A 136 -3.95 7.54 25.43
N ALA A 137 -2.95 8.34 25.05
CA ALA A 137 -2.65 9.59 25.73
C ALA A 137 -3.84 10.57 25.67
N ILE A 138 -4.49 10.71 24.51
CA ILE A 138 -5.69 11.55 24.33
C ILE A 138 -6.86 11.01 25.16
N TRP A 139 -7.06 9.70 25.18
CA TRP A 139 -8.11 9.07 25.98
C TRP A 139 -7.89 9.24 27.49
N LEU A 140 -6.63 9.13 27.95
CA LEU A 140 -6.23 9.30 29.36
C LEU A 140 -6.14 10.78 29.78
N TYR A 141 -6.00 11.71 28.84
CA TYR A 141 -5.81 13.15 29.08
C TYR A 141 -6.78 13.78 30.10
N PRO A 142 -8.09 13.44 30.12
CA PRO A 142 -9.03 13.98 31.10
C PRO A 142 -8.77 13.51 32.54
N TYR A 143 -8.17 12.34 32.73
CA TYR A 143 -7.93 11.71 34.04
C TYR A 143 -6.63 12.15 34.70
N ILE A 144 -5.75 12.84 33.96
CA ILE A 144 -4.47 13.33 34.48
C ILE A 144 -4.73 14.60 35.34
N PRO A 145 -4.28 14.68 36.60
CA PRO A 145 -4.59 15.80 37.50
C PRO A 145 -3.68 17.04 37.31
N PHE A 146 -2.89 17.13 36.23
CA PHE A 146 -1.97 18.25 36.00
C PHE A 146 -2.64 19.53 35.47
N LYS A 147 -1.98 20.69 35.67
CA LYS A 147 -2.39 21.96 35.06
C LYS A 147 -2.25 21.90 33.53
N LEU A 148 -3.10 22.64 32.81
CA LEU A 148 -3.17 22.65 31.34
C LEU A 148 -1.79 22.86 30.66
N LYS A 149 -1.01 23.84 31.12
CA LYS A 149 0.34 24.12 30.59
C LYS A 149 1.28 22.90 30.72
N SER A 150 1.31 22.27 31.90
CA SER A 150 2.11 21.07 32.15
C SER A 150 1.63 19.88 31.30
N LYS A 151 0.31 19.72 31.14
CA LYS A 151 -0.25 18.68 30.26
C LYS A 151 0.17 18.86 28.80
N ILE A 152 0.13 20.09 28.29
CA ILE A 152 0.56 20.40 26.92
C ILE A 152 2.06 20.09 26.77
N LEU A 153 2.89 20.56 27.70
CA LEU A 153 4.33 20.31 27.68
C LEU A 153 4.66 18.81 27.68
N ILE A 154 4.06 18.03 28.59
CA ILE A 154 4.25 16.57 28.67
C ILE A 154 3.83 15.90 27.37
N SER A 155 2.71 16.33 26.76
CA SER A 155 2.22 15.76 25.51
C SER A 155 3.18 16.05 24.35
N VAL A 156 3.71 17.27 24.24
CA VAL A 156 4.69 17.65 23.22
C VAL A 156 5.99 16.85 23.41
N CYS A 157 6.51 16.77 24.64
CA CYS A 157 7.70 15.98 24.94
C CYS A 157 7.51 14.50 24.60
N LEU A 158 6.36 13.90 24.95
CA LEU A 158 6.04 12.51 24.64
C LEU A 158 6.03 12.27 23.12
N ILE A 159 5.40 13.16 22.34
CA ILE A 159 5.38 13.05 20.88
C ILE A 159 6.81 13.14 20.31
N LEU A 160 7.63 14.08 20.78
CA LEU A 160 9.01 14.23 20.32
C LEU A 160 9.86 13.00 20.65
N VAL A 161 9.70 12.43 21.86
CA VAL A 161 10.39 11.19 22.26
C VAL A 161 9.95 10.01 21.42
N LEU A 162 8.66 9.86 21.12
CA LEU A 162 8.16 8.78 20.28
C LEU A 162 8.63 8.91 18.83
N LEU A 163 8.65 10.12 18.27
CA LEU A 163 9.15 10.38 16.92
C LEU A 163 10.67 10.16 16.84
N GLY A 164 11.43 10.74 17.76
CA GLY A 164 12.89 10.59 17.83
C GLY A 164 13.29 9.14 18.08
N GLY A 165 12.71 8.50 19.10
CA GLY A 165 12.92 7.09 19.40
C GLY A 165 12.56 6.19 18.21
N GLY A 166 11.40 6.41 17.59
CA GLY A 166 10.99 5.67 16.39
C GLY A 166 11.95 5.86 15.20
N TYR A 167 12.50 7.05 15.02
CA TYR A 167 13.51 7.32 14.00
C TYR A 167 14.81 6.53 14.25
N PHE A 168 15.40 6.68 15.45
CA PHE A 168 16.69 6.06 15.77
C PHE A 168 16.63 4.54 15.89
N LEU A 169 15.50 3.96 16.32
CA LEU A 169 15.32 2.51 16.38
C LEU A 169 15.43 1.81 15.01
N LYS A 170 15.12 2.50 13.91
CA LYS A 170 15.20 1.93 12.55
C LYS A 170 15.49 3.01 11.52
N LYS A 171 16.66 3.62 11.67
CA LYS A 171 17.13 4.78 10.89
C LYS A 171 17.07 4.55 9.39
N ASP A 172 17.65 3.47 8.88
CA ASP A 172 17.67 3.14 7.44
C ASP A 172 16.28 3.12 6.81
N SER A 173 15.28 2.61 7.53
CA SER A 173 13.90 2.58 7.06
C SER A 173 13.25 3.96 7.10
N ALA A 174 13.65 4.84 8.02
CA ALA A 174 13.19 6.23 8.03
C ALA A 174 13.85 7.03 6.88
N ASP A 175 15.16 6.89 6.70
CA ASP A 175 15.91 7.53 5.62
C ASP A 175 15.41 7.11 4.24
N GLY A 176 15.07 5.82 4.05
CA GLY A 176 14.43 5.35 2.82
C GLY A 176 13.08 6.03 2.55
N ARG A 177 12.25 6.27 3.58
CA ARG A 177 10.99 7.03 3.43
C ARG A 177 11.24 8.50 3.13
N LEU A 178 12.28 9.11 3.71
CA LEU A 178 12.66 10.49 3.41
C LEU A 178 13.08 10.64 1.94
N LEU A 179 13.82 9.68 1.37
CA LEU A 179 14.10 9.64 -0.07
C LEU A 179 12.79 9.56 -0.88
N ILE A 180 11.91 8.64 -0.51
CA ILE A 180 10.62 8.46 -1.19
C ILE A 180 9.81 9.76 -1.18
N TRP A 181 9.71 10.41 -0.03
CA TRP A 181 9.00 11.69 0.10
C TRP A 181 9.67 12.81 -0.68
N ARG A 182 11.00 12.85 -0.72
CA ARG A 182 11.73 13.84 -1.51
C ARG A 182 11.40 13.71 -3.00
N CYS A 183 11.53 12.52 -3.58
CA CYS A 183 11.19 12.29 -4.99
C CYS A 183 9.70 12.53 -5.26
N SER A 184 8.84 12.14 -4.32
CA SER A 184 7.39 12.40 -4.38
C SER A 184 7.05 13.90 -4.41
N LEU A 185 7.79 14.73 -3.68
CA LEU A 185 7.58 16.18 -3.69
C LEU A 185 7.96 16.79 -5.04
N GLU A 186 8.97 16.26 -5.74
CA GLU A 186 9.25 16.67 -7.13
C GLU A 186 8.08 16.33 -8.06
N MET A 187 7.45 15.15 -7.90
CA MET A 187 6.21 14.84 -8.63
C MET A 187 5.12 15.90 -8.38
N VAL A 188 4.92 16.28 -7.11
CA VAL A 188 3.92 17.29 -6.73
C VAL A 188 4.22 18.65 -7.36
N LYS A 189 5.50 19.04 -7.48
CA LYS A 189 5.88 20.31 -8.12
C LYS A 189 5.51 20.36 -9.60
N ASP A 190 5.60 19.24 -10.29
CA ASP A 190 5.31 19.18 -11.74
C ASP A 190 3.81 19.28 -12.04
N LEU A 191 2.95 18.70 -11.18
CA LEU A 191 1.48 18.70 -11.33
C LEU A 191 0.75 19.04 -10.02
N PRO A 192 0.88 20.28 -9.49
CA PRO A 192 0.45 20.61 -8.12
C PRO A 192 -1.07 20.71 -7.94
N PHE A 193 -1.82 21.10 -8.97
CA PHE A 193 -3.25 21.40 -8.83
C PHE A 193 -4.15 20.17 -9.01
N CYS A 194 -3.92 19.38 -10.07
CA CYS A 194 -4.76 18.24 -10.43
C CYS A 194 -4.08 16.88 -10.17
N GLY A 195 -2.77 16.85 -9.92
CA GLY A 195 -2.01 15.61 -9.76
C GLY A 195 -1.96 14.75 -11.03
N TYR A 196 -1.48 13.52 -10.87
CA TYR A 196 -1.31 12.52 -11.93
C TYR A 196 -2.51 11.57 -12.10
N GLY A 197 -3.55 11.71 -11.26
CA GLY A 197 -4.67 10.80 -11.21
C GLY A 197 -4.39 9.47 -10.48
N ILE A 198 -5.36 8.56 -10.56
CA ILE A 198 -5.28 7.23 -9.95
C ILE A 198 -4.11 6.47 -10.58
N ASN A 199 -3.32 5.79 -9.74
CA ASN A 199 -2.08 5.09 -10.11
C ASN A 199 -0.91 5.99 -10.55
N GLY A 200 -1.04 7.32 -10.50
CA GLY A 200 0.03 8.24 -10.91
C GLY A 200 1.37 8.02 -10.21
N PHE A 201 1.37 7.70 -8.90
CA PHE A 201 2.59 7.33 -8.18
C PHE A 201 3.29 6.12 -8.82
N LYS A 202 2.54 5.05 -9.08
CA LYS A 202 3.07 3.81 -9.66
C LYS A 202 3.51 4.00 -11.11
N ALA A 203 2.85 4.88 -11.85
CA ALA A 203 3.18 5.17 -13.24
C ALA A 203 4.47 5.98 -13.41
N HIS A 204 4.88 6.78 -12.42
CA HIS A 204 5.97 7.76 -12.62
C HIS A 204 7.05 7.79 -11.54
N TYR A 205 6.79 7.34 -10.30
CA TYR A 205 7.71 7.54 -9.18
C TYR A 205 9.14 7.03 -9.45
N MET A 206 9.27 5.87 -10.09
CA MET A 206 10.58 5.29 -10.37
C MET A 206 11.41 6.14 -11.34
N ASP A 207 10.77 6.90 -12.24
CA ASP A 207 11.46 7.87 -13.10
C ASP A 207 12.06 9.02 -12.29
N TYR A 208 11.32 9.56 -11.31
CA TYR A 208 11.83 10.58 -10.39
C TYR A 208 12.96 10.07 -9.51
N GLN A 209 12.88 8.81 -9.06
CA GLN A 209 13.98 8.19 -8.33
C GLN A 209 15.22 8.04 -9.23
N ALA A 210 15.06 7.63 -10.49
CA ALA A 210 16.16 7.53 -11.44
C ALA A 210 16.82 8.91 -11.70
N ASN A 211 16.02 9.95 -11.93
CA ASN A 211 16.51 11.32 -12.12
C ASN A 211 17.29 11.83 -10.90
N PHE A 212 16.81 11.55 -9.68
CA PHE A 212 17.51 11.91 -8.45
C PHE A 212 18.93 11.30 -8.39
N PHE A 213 19.09 10.03 -8.75
CA PHE A 213 20.39 9.37 -8.75
C PHE A 213 21.26 9.73 -9.96
N MET A 214 20.66 10.17 -11.05
CA MET A 214 21.39 10.74 -12.18
C MET A 214 22.07 12.06 -11.78
N GLU A 215 21.35 12.93 -11.06
CA GLU A 215 21.91 14.19 -10.54
C GLU A 215 22.86 13.97 -9.35
N LYS A 216 22.60 12.95 -8.53
CA LYS A 216 23.34 12.69 -7.27
C LYS A 216 23.85 11.24 -7.20
N PRO A 217 24.78 10.85 -8.07
CA PRO A 217 25.22 9.46 -8.22
C PRO A 217 25.92 8.89 -6.98
N ASN A 218 26.48 9.73 -6.11
CA ASN A 218 27.18 9.32 -4.88
C ASN A 218 26.36 9.54 -3.60
N SER A 219 25.03 9.63 -3.73
CA SER A 219 24.16 9.86 -2.58
C SER A 219 24.20 8.70 -1.57
N GLY A 220 24.21 9.01 -0.27
CA GLY A 220 24.07 8.00 0.80
C GLY A 220 22.77 7.16 0.70
N TYR A 221 21.77 7.66 -0.02
CA TYR A 221 20.50 6.98 -0.25
C TYR A 221 20.58 5.78 -1.22
N MET A 222 21.67 5.61 -1.98
CA MET A 222 21.79 4.53 -2.97
C MET A 222 21.54 3.14 -2.40
N LYS A 223 22.01 2.88 -1.17
CA LYS A 223 21.81 1.59 -0.49
C LYS A 223 20.36 1.39 -0.02
N LEU A 224 19.61 2.47 0.13
CA LEU A 224 18.23 2.45 0.65
C LEU A 224 17.20 2.39 -0.48
N ALA A 225 17.52 2.93 -1.65
CA ALA A 225 16.68 2.89 -2.84
C ALA A 225 16.39 1.45 -3.29
N ASP A 226 15.13 1.23 -3.61
CA ASP A 226 14.60 -0.01 -4.16
C ASP A 226 13.39 0.33 -5.03
N ASN A 227 12.74 -0.69 -5.57
CA ASN A 227 11.52 -0.55 -6.34
C ASN A 227 10.32 -0.31 -5.40
N VAL A 228 9.60 0.81 -5.57
CA VAL A 228 8.59 1.29 -4.60
C VAL A 228 7.25 1.52 -5.28
N SER A 229 6.18 1.03 -4.64
CA SER A 229 4.80 1.13 -5.14
C SER A 229 3.89 2.06 -4.31
N SER A 230 4.39 2.63 -3.20
CA SER A 230 3.63 3.52 -2.33
C SER A 230 4.52 4.58 -1.68
N PRO A 231 4.03 5.83 -1.49
CA PRO A 231 4.77 6.87 -0.80
C PRO A 231 4.86 6.66 0.72
N PHE A 232 4.18 5.66 1.29
CA PHE A 232 4.11 5.45 2.75
C PHE A 232 3.60 6.67 3.54
N ASN A 233 2.78 7.51 2.89
CA ASN A 233 2.08 8.65 3.46
C ASN A 233 0.84 8.90 2.59
N GLU A 234 -0.36 8.68 3.12
CA GLU A 234 -1.59 8.79 2.33
C GLU A 234 -1.94 10.24 2.00
N TYR A 235 -1.54 11.22 2.81
CA TYR A 235 -1.73 12.63 2.49
C TYR A 235 -0.90 13.01 1.26
N LEU A 236 0.37 12.60 1.24
CA LEU A 236 1.24 12.79 0.08
C LEU A 236 0.70 12.03 -1.15
N ASN A 237 0.18 10.81 -0.95
CA ASN A 237 -0.49 10.04 -1.99
C ASN A 237 -1.70 10.77 -2.58
N ILE A 238 -2.52 11.43 -1.75
CA ILE A 238 -3.67 12.24 -2.20
C ILE A 238 -3.20 13.43 -3.03
N VAL A 239 -2.16 14.15 -2.59
CA VAL A 239 -1.60 15.28 -3.36
C VAL A 239 -1.04 14.81 -4.70
N ILE A 240 -0.33 13.68 -4.75
CA ILE A 240 0.19 13.14 -6.02
C ILE A 240 -0.96 12.76 -6.96
N LYS A 241 -2.04 12.17 -6.43
CA LYS A 241 -3.18 11.71 -7.24
C LYS A 241 -4.07 12.87 -7.72
N PHE A 242 -4.33 13.86 -6.87
CA PHE A 242 -5.39 14.84 -7.08
C PHE A 242 -4.96 16.29 -6.83
N GLY A 243 -3.67 16.52 -6.59
CA GLY A 243 -3.10 17.83 -6.28
C GLY A 243 -3.68 18.46 -5.01
N TYR A 244 -3.58 19.79 -4.94
CA TYR A 244 -4.16 20.57 -3.86
C TYR A 244 -5.68 20.47 -3.80
N LEU A 245 -6.35 20.23 -4.94
CA LEU A 245 -7.80 20.03 -4.96
C LEU A 245 -8.21 18.83 -4.08
N GLY A 246 -7.47 17.71 -4.17
CA GLY A 246 -7.70 16.54 -3.31
C GLY A 246 -7.54 16.84 -1.83
N MET A 247 -6.54 17.65 -1.45
CA MET A 247 -6.32 18.04 -0.06
C MET A 247 -7.42 18.97 0.46
N ILE A 248 -7.89 19.91 -0.36
CA ILE A 248 -9.00 20.79 0.00
C ILE A 248 -10.26 19.97 0.28
N ILE A 249 -10.60 19.01 -0.59
CA ILE A 249 -11.75 18.12 -0.40
C ILE A 249 -11.60 17.30 0.89
N LEU A 250 -10.41 16.78 1.18
CA LEU A 250 -10.14 16.04 2.42
C LEU A 250 -10.36 16.92 3.66
N ILE A 251 -9.82 18.15 3.67
CA ILE A 251 -9.97 19.09 4.79
C ILE A 251 -11.44 19.48 4.98
N LEU A 252 -12.17 19.74 3.89
CA LEU A 252 -13.61 20.04 3.94
C LEU A 252 -14.41 18.87 4.51
N GLY A 253 -14.09 17.64 4.07
CA GLY A 253 -14.70 16.41 4.59
C GLY A 253 -14.46 16.23 6.09
N ILE A 254 -13.21 16.38 6.54
CA ILE A 254 -12.87 16.33 7.98
C ILE A 254 -13.59 17.43 8.75
N SER A 255 -13.62 18.66 8.23
CA SER A 255 -14.31 19.79 8.87
C SER A 255 -15.82 19.53 9.02
N LEU A 256 -16.46 18.95 7.99
CA LEU A 256 -17.86 18.55 8.05
C LEU A 256 -18.12 17.49 9.13
N LEU A 257 -17.24 16.50 9.26
CA LEU A 257 -17.35 15.45 10.29
C LEU A 257 -17.19 16.03 11.71
N ILE A 258 -16.24 16.94 11.90
CA ILE A 258 -16.05 17.65 13.17
C ILE A 258 -17.29 18.50 13.49
N PHE A 259 -17.81 19.24 12.51
CA PHE A 259 -19.05 20.01 12.67
C PHE A 259 -20.23 19.13 13.09
N CYS A 260 -20.38 17.96 12.46
CA CYS A 260 -21.41 16.98 12.80
C CYS A 260 -21.28 16.46 14.25
N TYR A 261 -20.04 16.25 14.73
CA TYR A 261 -19.80 15.89 16.12
C TYR A 261 -20.15 17.03 17.08
N CYS A 262 -19.71 18.25 16.79
CA CYS A 262 -19.95 19.41 17.65
C CYS A 262 -21.45 19.72 17.84
N LYS A 263 -22.29 19.41 16.85
CA LYS A 263 -23.76 19.55 16.96
C LYS A 263 -24.41 18.57 17.92
N ASP A 264 -23.88 17.35 18.05
CA ASP A 264 -24.47 16.28 18.86
C ASP A 264 -23.35 15.39 19.43
N PRO A 265 -22.66 15.83 20.51
CA PRO A 265 -21.43 15.21 21.00
C PRO A 265 -21.71 13.96 21.86
N LYS A 266 -22.25 12.91 21.24
CA LYS A 266 -22.48 11.61 21.87
C LYS A 266 -21.19 10.81 22.03
N TYR A 267 -21.17 9.91 23.03
CA TYR A 267 -20.01 9.06 23.30
C TYR A 267 -19.62 8.18 22.10
N GLU A 268 -20.60 7.60 21.40
CA GLU A 268 -20.36 6.79 20.19
C GLU A 268 -19.67 7.60 19.07
N LYS A 269 -20.12 8.85 18.86
CA LYS A 269 -19.50 9.77 17.89
C LYS A 269 -18.07 10.15 18.31
N ARG A 270 -17.81 10.29 19.60
CA ARG A 270 -16.44 10.48 20.12
C ARG A 270 -15.55 9.28 19.84
N ILE A 271 -16.07 8.06 19.94
CA ILE A 271 -15.32 6.83 19.58
C ILE A 271 -15.00 6.80 18.07
N ALA A 272 -15.96 7.15 17.22
CA ALA A 272 -15.73 7.27 15.78
C ALA A 272 -14.65 8.30 15.46
N LEU A 273 -14.62 9.46 16.14
CA LEU A 273 -13.53 10.43 15.99
C LEU A 273 -12.18 9.87 16.43
N TYR A 274 -12.12 9.08 17.52
CA TYR A 274 -10.88 8.43 17.93
C TYR A 274 -10.39 7.38 16.93
N SER A 275 -11.30 6.64 16.29
CA SER A 275 -10.93 5.71 15.23
C SER A 275 -10.42 6.43 13.99
N LEU A 276 -11.11 7.46 13.51
CA LEU A 276 -10.63 8.29 12.39
C LEU A 276 -9.31 8.99 12.71
N LEU A 277 -9.12 9.47 13.94
CA LEU A 277 -7.86 10.07 14.38
C LEU A 277 -6.72 9.05 14.36
N SER A 278 -6.99 7.83 14.84
CA SER A 278 -6.05 6.70 14.79
C SER A 278 -5.61 6.42 13.35
N ILE A 279 -6.58 6.31 12.43
CA ILE A 279 -6.33 6.10 11.00
C ILE A 279 -5.56 7.28 10.39
N GLY A 280 -5.90 8.52 10.75
CA GLY A 280 -5.23 9.73 10.28
C GLY A 280 -3.75 9.79 10.70
N ILE A 281 -3.45 9.54 11.97
CA ILE A 281 -2.07 9.51 12.47
C ILE A 281 -1.29 8.39 11.77
N PHE A 282 -1.87 7.19 11.66
CA PHE A 282 -1.23 6.06 10.98
C PHE A 282 -0.94 6.37 9.50
N SER A 283 -1.84 7.11 8.84
CA SER A 283 -1.74 7.54 7.45
C SER A 283 -0.58 8.50 7.15
N MET A 284 -0.02 9.17 8.17
CA MET A 284 1.15 10.04 7.99
C MET A 284 2.43 9.25 7.67
N PHE A 285 2.48 7.97 8.07
CA PHE A 285 3.69 7.17 8.04
C PHE A 285 3.49 5.78 7.40
N SER A 286 2.30 5.48 6.88
CA SER A 286 1.95 4.19 6.29
C SER A 286 0.73 4.35 5.36
N TYR A 287 0.21 3.22 4.87
CA TYR A 287 -0.82 3.14 3.82
C TYR A 287 -2.04 2.33 4.29
N PRO A 288 -2.73 2.73 5.38
CA PRO A 288 -3.82 1.96 5.97
C PRO A 288 -4.98 1.74 4.99
N PHE A 289 -5.18 2.64 4.01
CA PHE A 289 -6.22 2.51 2.99
C PHE A 289 -5.90 1.47 1.90
N THR A 290 -4.79 0.73 2.01
CA THR A 290 -4.60 -0.48 1.20
C THR A 290 -5.40 -1.67 1.76
N TYR A 291 -5.85 -1.61 3.02
CA TYR A 291 -6.54 -2.72 3.67
C TYR A 291 -8.05 -2.50 3.73
N PRO A 292 -8.88 -3.40 3.16
CA PRO A 292 -10.32 -3.22 3.11
C PRO A 292 -11.01 -3.10 4.48
N PHE A 293 -10.43 -3.71 5.52
CA PHE A 293 -10.92 -3.54 6.89
C PHE A 293 -10.99 -2.07 7.31
N VAL A 294 -9.96 -1.28 6.96
CA VAL A 294 -9.93 0.17 7.27
C VAL A 294 -11.04 0.89 6.52
N TRP A 295 -11.38 0.50 5.29
CA TRP A 295 -12.50 1.10 4.54
C TRP A 295 -13.83 0.91 5.26
N ILE A 296 -14.08 -0.30 5.77
CA ILE A 296 -15.31 -0.62 6.52
C ILE A 296 -15.39 0.26 7.77
N ILE A 297 -14.29 0.38 8.52
CA ILE A 297 -14.24 1.21 9.73
C ILE A 297 -14.48 2.68 9.41
N VAL A 298 -13.81 3.25 8.40
CA VAL A 298 -14.01 4.64 7.97
C VAL A 298 -15.46 4.89 7.55
N CYS A 299 -16.07 3.98 6.77
CA CYS A 299 -17.47 4.10 6.39
C CYS A 299 -18.40 4.07 7.60
N LEU A 300 -18.14 3.18 8.57
CA LEU A 300 -18.89 3.12 9.83
C LEU A 300 -18.74 4.43 10.62
N ASP A 301 -17.52 4.94 10.80
CA ASP A 301 -17.25 6.16 11.56
C ASP A 301 -17.94 7.38 10.94
N ILE A 302 -17.83 7.53 9.62
CA ILE A 302 -18.52 8.58 8.87
C ILE A 302 -20.04 8.47 9.07
N PHE A 303 -20.59 7.26 8.96
CA PHE A 303 -22.01 7.02 9.20
C PHE A 303 -22.43 7.41 10.63
N VAL A 304 -21.69 7.00 11.66
CA VAL A 304 -21.96 7.31 13.06
C VAL A 304 -21.94 8.82 13.30
N LEU A 305 -20.98 9.53 12.72
CA LEU A 305 -20.83 10.99 12.85
C LEU A 305 -21.96 11.76 12.14
N MET A 306 -22.33 11.34 10.93
CA MET A 306 -23.35 12.01 10.13
C MET A 306 -24.78 11.68 10.59
N ARG A 307 -24.98 10.55 11.28
CA ARG A 307 -26.30 10.11 11.76
C ARG A 307 -26.97 11.18 12.63
N GLY A 308 -28.20 11.53 12.24
CA GLY A 308 -29.03 12.52 12.93
C GLY A 308 -28.79 13.97 12.53
N ASN A 309 -27.73 14.27 11.76
CA ASN A 309 -27.39 15.63 11.34
C ASN A 309 -27.86 15.98 9.91
N ILE A 310 -28.03 14.97 9.05
CA ILE A 310 -28.45 15.15 7.67
C ILE A 310 -29.76 14.39 7.46
N VAL A 311 -30.86 15.12 7.35
CA VAL A 311 -32.16 14.58 6.97
C VAL A 311 -32.43 15.04 5.54
N LEU A 312 -32.23 14.15 4.57
CA LEU A 312 -32.63 14.40 3.19
C LEU A 312 -34.14 14.17 3.08
N ASN A 313 -34.91 15.26 2.99
CA ASN A 313 -36.36 15.18 2.81
C ASN A 313 -36.69 14.98 1.32
N ILE A 314 -36.64 13.73 0.87
CA ILE A 314 -36.94 13.34 -0.52
C ILE A 314 -38.35 12.77 -0.59
N GLN A 315 -39.16 13.21 -1.55
CA GLN A 315 -40.50 12.66 -1.80
C GLN A 315 -40.43 11.15 -2.07
N LYS A 316 -41.44 10.40 -1.60
CA LYS A 316 -41.47 8.93 -1.61
C LYS A 316 -41.27 8.31 -3.00
N ASN A 317 -41.85 8.89 -4.05
CA ASN A 317 -41.73 8.37 -5.42
C ASN A 317 -40.31 8.54 -5.97
N HIS A 318 -39.70 9.73 -5.81
CA HIS A 318 -38.30 9.96 -6.19
C HIS A 318 -37.34 9.08 -5.38
N ARG A 319 -37.64 8.82 -4.10
CA ARG A 319 -36.85 7.92 -3.26
C ARG A 319 -36.88 6.48 -3.78
N ASN A 320 -38.03 5.97 -4.22
CA ASN A 320 -38.12 4.61 -4.77
C ASN A 320 -37.39 4.49 -6.12
N ILE A 321 -37.47 5.52 -6.98
CA ILE A 321 -36.70 5.57 -8.23
C ILE A 321 -35.19 5.54 -7.94
N LEU A 322 -34.73 6.32 -6.96
CA LEU A 322 -33.33 6.30 -6.52
C LEU A 322 -32.89 4.93 -6.01
N TYR A 323 -33.74 4.21 -5.25
CA TYR A 323 -33.45 2.85 -4.80
C TYR A 323 -33.34 1.86 -5.96
N VAL A 324 -34.25 1.91 -6.93
CA VAL A 324 -34.20 1.04 -8.11
C VAL A 324 -32.93 1.31 -8.92
N PHE A 325 -32.59 2.58 -9.14
CA PHE A 325 -31.35 2.95 -9.84
C PHE A 325 -30.11 2.47 -9.06
N ALA A 326 -30.10 2.64 -7.73
CA ALA A 326 -29.01 2.16 -6.89
C ALA A 326 -28.87 0.62 -6.94
N ILE A 327 -29.97 -0.12 -6.94
CA ILE A 327 -29.95 -1.59 -7.08
C ILE A 327 -29.41 -2.00 -8.45
N ALA A 328 -29.84 -1.34 -9.52
CA ALA A 328 -29.34 -1.60 -10.87
C ALA A 328 -27.83 -1.32 -10.96
N ALA A 329 -27.37 -0.19 -10.40
CA ALA A 329 -25.95 0.16 -10.35
C ALA A 329 -25.13 -0.84 -9.51
N CYS A 330 -25.62 -1.25 -8.34
CA CYS A 330 -24.97 -2.28 -7.51
C CYS A 330 -24.92 -3.64 -8.22
N SER A 331 -25.98 -4.03 -8.93
CA SER A 331 -26.04 -5.28 -9.68
C SER A 331 -25.05 -5.28 -10.85
N TRP A 332 -24.99 -4.18 -11.60
CA TRP A 332 -23.98 -3.97 -12.65
C TRP A 332 -22.56 -4.02 -12.09
N GLY A 333 -22.32 -3.36 -10.94
CA GLY A 333 -21.05 -3.43 -10.22
C GLY A 333 -20.69 -4.87 -9.81
N GLY A 334 -21.66 -5.66 -9.36
CA GLY A 334 -21.50 -7.08 -9.05
C GLY A 334 -21.10 -7.92 -10.26
N ILE A 335 -21.72 -7.69 -11.42
CA ILE A 335 -21.34 -8.36 -12.68
C ILE A 335 -19.89 -8.00 -13.07
N LYS A 336 -19.52 -6.72 -12.98
CA LYS A 336 -18.15 -6.27 -13.27
C LYS A 336 -17.13 -6.85 -12.31
N LEU A 337 -17.48 -6.94 -11.02
CA LEU A 337 -16.65 -7.58 -10.02
C LEU A 337 -16.45 -9.07 -10.32
N TYR A 338 -17.52 -9.80 -10.65
CA TYR A 338 -17.44 -11.21 -11.03
C TYR A 338 -16.56 -11.42 -12.27
N GLN A 339 -16.76 -10.62 -13.32
CA GLN A 339 -15.92 -10.64 -14.53
C GLN A 339 -14.45 -10.45 -14.17
N ARG A 340 -14.15 -9.51 -13.28
CA ARG A 340 -12.78 -9.23 -12.83
C ARG A 340 -12.20 -10.37 -11.99
N ILE A 341 -12.96 -10.93 -11.04
CA ILE A 341 -12.53 -12.08 -10.22
C ILE A 341 -12.23 -13.28 -11.11
N ASN A 342 -13.12 -13.60 -12.05
CA ASN A 342 -12.91 -14.71 -12.97
C ASN A 342 -11.66 -14.46 -13.84
N ALA A 343 -11.47 -13.25 -14.36
CA ALA A 343 -10.29 -12.90 -15.14
C ALA A 343 -8.97 -13.06 -14.35
N GLU A 344 -8.93 -12.59 -13.09
CA GLU A 344 -7.77 -12.74 -12.20
C GLU A 344 -7.51 -14.21 -11.85
N TYR A 345 -8.57 -15.01 -11.65
CA TYR A 345 -8.44 -16.44 -11.41
C TYR A 345 -7.87 -17.19 -12.63
N GLN A 346 -8.37 -16.91 -13.84
CA GLN A 346 -7.84 -17.49 -15.07
C GLN A 346 -6.39 -17.05 -15.30
N TRP A 347 -6.09 -15.77 -15.06
CA TRP A 347 -4.72 -15.26 -15.18
C TRP A 347 -3.78 -15.93 -14.18
N GLY A 348 -4.21 -16.11 -12.92
CA GLY A 348 -3.42 -16.77 -11.88
C GLY A 348 -3.02 -18.21 -12.23
N LYS A 349 -3.85 -18.94 -13.00
CA LYS A 349 -3.52 -20.29 -13.49
C LYS A 349 -2.39 -20.29 -14.51
N ILE A 350 -2.36 -19.29 -15.38
CA ILE A 350 -1.42 -19.24 -16.51
C ILE A 350 -0.17 -18.41 -16.23
N ALA A 351 -0.18 -17.60 -15.17
CA ALA A 351 0.89 -16.65 -14.87
C ALA A 351 2.24 -17.32 -14.56
N TYR A 352 2.23 -18.63 -14.29
CA TYR A 352 3.41 -19.42 -13.92
C TYR A 352 3.68 -20.59 -14.88
N SER A 353 2.88 -20.76 -15.94
CA SER A 353 3.04 -21.83 -16.94
C SER A 353 3.74 -21.32 -18.21
N THR A 354 4.32 -22.25 -18.98
CA THR A 354 5.06 -21.96 -20.21
C THR A 354 4.23 -21.15 -21.23
N ALA A 355 4.86 -20.17 -21.88
CA ALA A 355 4.18 -19.16 -22.69
C ALA A 355 3.39 -19.70 -23.91
N ASN A 356 3.83 -20.82 -24.50
CA ASN A 356 3.36 -21.30 -25.81
C ASN A 356 1.85 -21.62 -25.87
N GLU A 357 1.28 -22.24 -24.84
CA GLU A 357 -0.15 -22.63 -24.84
C GLU A 357 -1.09 -21.54 -24.30
N ASN A 358 -0.53 -20.48 -23.70
CA ASN A 358 -1.29 -19.54 -22.87
C ASN A 358 -1.57 -18.18 -23.54
N LEU A 359 -0.97 -17.89 -24.71
CA LEU A 359 -1.20 -16.63 -25.43
C LEU A 359 -2.68 -16.37 -25.77
N VAL A 360 -3.42 -17.41 -26.15
CA VAL A 360 -4.86 -17.28 -26.47
C VAL A 360 -5.64 -16.81 -25.24
N ILE A 361 -5.26 -17.26 -24.05
CA ILE A 361 -5.90 -16.85 -22.80
C ILE A 361 -5.54 -15.40 -22.48
N TYR A 362 -4.28 -14.99 -22.64
CA TYR A 362 -3.89 -13.58 -22.50
C TYR A 362 -4.69 -12.67 -23.43
N TYR A 363 -4.85 -13.04 -24.70
CA TYR A 363 -5.67 -12.27 -25.64
C TYR A 363 -7.13 -12.14 -25.17
N LYS A 364 -7.75 -13.24 -24.72
CA LYS A 364 -9.13 -13.25 -24.19
C LYS A 364 -9.30 -12.39 -22.93
N LEU A 365 -8.26 -12.29 -22.10
CA LEU A 365 -8.30 -11.52 -20.85
C LEU A 365 -8.04 -10.01 -21.06
N MET A 366 -7.42 -9.62 -22.17
CA MET A 366 -7.05 -8.23 -22.48
C MET A 366 -8.20 -7.21 -22.31
N PRO A 367 -9.45 -7.45 -22.76
CA PRO A 367 -10.54 -6.49 -22.59
C PRO A 367 -10.91 -6.20 -21.12
N VAL A 368 -10.66 -7.14 -20.21
CA VAL A 368 -10.98 -7.01 -18.77
C VAL A 368 -9.76 -6.60 -17.95
N MET A 369 -8.57 -7.01 -18.38
CA MET A 369 -7.30 -6.87 -17.64
C MET A 369 -6.36 -5.81 -18.24
N GLY A 370 -6.71 -5.19 -19.36
CA GLY A 370 -5.84 -4.28 -20.12
C GLY A 370 -5.41 -2.99 -19.39
N ASN A 371 -5.95 -2.73 -18.20
CA ASN A 371 -5.54 -1.65 -17.31
C ASN A 371 -4.68 -2.12 -16.12
N ASN A 372 -4.39 -3.43 -16.02
CA ASN A 372 -3.56 -3.99 -14.96
C ASN A 372 -2.11 -4.09 -15.44
N PRO A 373 -1.19 -3.27 -14.90
CA PRO A 373 0.20 -3.27 -15.37
C PRO A 373 0.91 -4.62 -15.17
N TYR A 374 0.59 -5.36 -14.11
CA TYR A 374 1.21 -6.66 -13.88
C TYR A 374 0.77 -7.70 -14.92
N PHE A 375 -0.48 -7.62 -15.37
CA PHE A 375 -0.99 -8.46 -16.46
C PHE A 375 -0.31 -8.10 -17.78
N LEU A 376 -0.22 -6.80 -18.10
CA LEU A 376 0.45 -6.32 -19.32
C LEU A 376 1.93 -6.74 -19.35
N TYR A 377 2.63 -6.60 -18.22
CA TYR A 377 4.01 -7.06 -18.08
C TYR A 377 4.14 -8.57 -18.31
N ASN A 378 3.36 -9.38 -17.58
CA ASN A 378 3.40 -10.85 -17.75
C ASN A 378 3.09 -11.27 -19.18
N TYR A 379 2.13 -10.61 -19.84
CA TYR A 379 1.80 -10.89 -21.22
C TYR A 379 2.93 -10.47 -22.18
N SER A 380 3.60 -9.34 -21.93
CA SER A 380 4.76 -8.91 -22.70
C SER A 380 5.95 -9.87 -22.55
N VAL A 381 6.18 -10.40 -21.35
CA VAL A 381 7.19 -11.46 -21.10
C VAL A 381 6.84 -12.72 -21.89
N ALA A 382 5.59 -13.17 -21.87
CA ALA A 382 5.17 -14.34 -22.65
C ALA A 382 5.39 -14.14 -24.15
N LEU A 383 5.14 -12.94 -24.70
CA LEU A 383 5.43 -12.62 -26.09
C LEU A 383 6.95 -12.60 -26.38
N PHE A 384 7.75 -12.12 -25.43
CA PHE A 384 9.21 -12.09 -25.54
C PHE A 384 9.81 -13.50 -25.57
N GLU A 385 9.36 -14.40 -24.68
CA GLU A 385 9.80 -15.80 -24.63
C GLU A 385 9.49 -16.56 -25.92
N LEU A 386 8.43 -16.17 -26.63
CA LEU A 386 8.02 -16.71 -27.92
C LEU A 386 8.66 -16.00 -29.11
N ASN A 387 9.64 -15.14 -28.86
CA ASN A 387 10.36 -14.37 -29.86
C ASN A 387 9.46 -13.46 -30.73
N ARG A 388 8.26 -13.09 -30.23
CA ARG A 388 7.36 -12.10 -30.87
C ARG A 388 7.75 -10.68 -30.43
N LEU A 389 8.97 -10.29 -30.78
CA LEU A 389 9.64 -9.09 -30.24
C LEU A 389 8.85 -7.79 -30.45
N ASN A 390 8.33 -7.55 -31.66
CA ASN A 390 7.57 -6.33 -31.96
C ASN A 390 6.29 -6.19 -31.14
N GLU A 391 5.59 -7.29 -30.87
CA GLU A 391 4.37 -7.28 -30.06
C GLU A 391 4.68 -7.14 -28.57
N SER A 392 5.73 -7.84 -28.12
CA SER A 392 6.26 -7.70 -26.77
C SER A 392 6.66 -6.24 -26.49
N LEU A 393 7.39 -5.60 -27.41
CA LEU A 393 7.81 -4.20 -27.30
C LEU A 393 6.62 -3.26 -27.21
N LYS A 394 5.66 -3.37 -28.13
CA LYS A 394 4.44 -2.54 -28.13
C LYS A 394 3.69 -2.66 -26.79
N LEU A 395 3.56 -3.88 -26.28
CA LEU A 395 2.85 -4.14 -25.03
C LEU A 395 3.64 -3.66 -23.79
N ALA A 396 4.96 -3.82 -23.78
CA ALA A 396 5.84 -3.30 -22.72
C ALA A 396 5.79 -1.77 -22.66
N LEU A 397 5.89 -1.09 -23.80
CA LEU A 397 5.76 0.37 -23.88
C LEU A 397 4.37 0.85 -23.46
N PHE A 398 3.31 0.09 -23.80
CA PHE A 398 1.97 0.37 -23.32
C PHE A 398 1.85 0.17 -21.79
N CYS A 399 2.47 -0.87 -21.25
CA CYS A 399 2.56 -1.12 -19.80
C CYS A 399 3.25 0.03 -19.05
N ASN A 400 4.30 0.62 -19.65
CA ASN A 400 5.08 1.70 -19.05
C ASN A 400 4.23 2.95 -18.74
N ARG A 401 3.10 3.14 -19.44
CA ARG A 401 2.15 4.23 -19.15
C ARG A 401 1.43 4.07 -17.81
N TYR A 402 1.36 2.86 -17.27
CA TYR A 402 0.68 2.55 -16.02
C TYR A 402 1.63 2.20 -14.88
N TRP A 403 2.89 1.90 -15.20
CA TRP A 403 3.85 1.35 -14.25
C TRP A 403 5.28 1.58 -14.71
N ALA A 404 5.94 2.60 -14.13
CA ALA A 404 7.38 2.77 -14.22
C ALA A 404 8.03 1.82 -13.22
N ASP A 405 8.79 0.85 -13.71
CA ASP A 405 9.32 -0.21 -12.89
C ASP A 405 10.68 -0.70 -13.36
N TYR A 406 11.54 -1.03 -12.40
CA TYR A 406 12.85 -1.60 -12.65
C TYR A 406 12.79 -2.85 -13.55
N ASP A 407 11.87 -3.79 -13.31
CA ASP A 407 11.81 -5.05 -14.05
C ASP A 407 11.25 -4.83 -15.46
N LEU A 408 10.35 -3.85 -15.64
CA LEU A 408 9.85 -3.45 -16.96
C LEU A 408 10.95 -2.80 -17.81
N GLU A 409 11.79 -1.96 -17.22
CA GLU A 409 12.95 -1.38 -17.92
C GLU A 409 13.96 -2.45 -18.33
N LEU A 410 14.20 -3.48 -17.50
CA LEU A 410 15.02 -4.62 -17.91
C LEU A 410 14.41 -5.40 -19.07
N LEU A 411 13.09 -5.63 -19.06
CA LEU A 411 12.40 -6.29 -20.15
C LEU A 411 12.52 -5.50 -21.46
N LEU A 412 12.30 -4.18 -21.41
CA LEU A 412 12.47 -3.29 -22.58
C LEU A 412 13.91 -3.37 -23.13
N GLY A 413 14.91 -3.31 -22.24
CA GLY A 413 16.31 -3.46 -22.63
C GLY A 413 16.60 -4.82 -23.29
N ASN A 414 16.07 -5.91 -22.74
CA ASN A 414 16.21 -7.26 -23.29
C ASN A 414 15.56 -7.39 -24.68
N ILE A 415 14.39 -6.78 -24.88
CA ILE A 415 13.69 -6.79 -26.18
C ILE A 415 14.53 -6.05 -27.24
N TYR A 416 14.98 -4.82 -26.95
CA TYR A 416 15.82 -4.06 -27.87
C TYR A 416 17.17 -4.75 -28.16
N SER A 417 17.80 -5.32 -27.14
CA SER A 417 19.03 -6.11 -27.29
C SER A 417 18.82 -7.28 -28.24
N LYS A 418 17.72 -8.04 -28.11
CA LYS A 418 17.37 -9.13 -29.06
C LYS A 418 17.07 -8.64 -30.46
N MET A 419 16.53 -7.43 -30.59
CA MET A 419 16.32 -6.76 -31.88
C MET A 419 17.61 -6.16 -32.47
N LYS A 420 18.74 -6.23 -31.75
CA LYS A 420 20.04 -5.61 -32.09
C LYS A 420 20.03 -4.08 -32.13
N ASP A 421 19.06 -3.46 -31.46
CA ASP A 421 19.04 -2.03 -31.21
C ASP A 421 19.78 -1.76 -29.88
N TYR A 422 21.11 -1.72 -29.96
CA TYR A 422 21.95 -1.63 -28.77
C TYR A 422 21.87 -0.27 -28.08
N ASP A 423 21.61 0.81 -28.84
CA ASP A 423 21.47 2.15 -28.29
C ASP A 423 20.24 2.23 -27.38
N MET A 424 19.09 1.74 -27.84
CA MET A 424 17.88 1.70 -27.03
C MET A 424 18.02 0.74 -25.84
N ALA A 425 18.66 -0.42 -26.04
CA ALA A 425 18.91 -1.37 -24.95
C ALA A 425 19.75 -0.74 -23.83
N GLU A 426 20.79 0.01 -24.17
CA GLU A 426 21.65 0.71 -23.23
C GLU A 426 20.84 1.73 -22.40
N ILE A 427 19.99 2.55 -23.04
CA ILE A 427 19.15 3.55 -22.37
C ILE A 427 18.30 2.89 -21.27
N HIS A 428 17.62 1.79 -21.61
CA HIS A 428 16.74 1.08 -20.68
C HIS A 428 17.50 0.42 -19.52
N TYR A 429 18.64 -0.24 -19.78
CA TYR A 429 19.45 -0.81 -18.71
C TYR A 429 20.06 0.25 -17.80
N ARG A 430 20.52 1.39 -18.35
CA ARG A 430 20.99 2.53 -17.54
C ARG A 430 19.87 3.09 -16.67
N LYS A 431 18.68 3.27 -17.23
CA LYS A 431 17.52 3.74 -16.48
C LYS A 431 17.16 2.77 -15.34
N ALA A 432 17.13 1.46 -15.59
CA ALA A 432 16.96 0.45 -14.54
C ALA A 432 18.05 0.54 -13.46
N SER A 433 19.30 0.78 -13.84
CA SER A 433 20.41 0.96 -12.90
C SER A 433 20.21 2.18 -11.99
N LEU A 434 19.66 3.27 -12.52
CA LEU A 434 19.37 4.50 -11.77
C LEU A 434 18.10 4.37 -10.92
N MET A 435 17.09 3.65 -11.41
CA MET A 435 15.89 3.31 -10.64
C MET A 435 16.24 2.53 -9.37
N CYS A 436 17.18 1.60 -9.43
CA CYS A 436 17.62 0.80 -8.27
C CYS A 436 19.16 0.69 -8.21
N PRO A 437 19.87 1.73 -7.73
CA PRO A 437 21.32 1.81 -7.77
C PRO A 437 22.06 0.72 -7.01
N CYS A 438 21.41 -0.01 -6.11
CA CYS A 438 22.01 -1.11 -5.37
C CYS A 438 21.98 -2.45 -6.12
N ARG A 439 21.22 -2.58 -7.21
CA ARG A 439 21.07 -3.84 -7.97
C ARG A 439 22.22 -4.00 -8.98
N PHE A 440 22.70 -5.24 -9.14
CA PHE A 440 23.83 -5.58 -10.02
C PHE A 440 23.40 -6.01 -11.42
N VAL A 441 22.18 -6.54 -11.56
CA VAL A 441 21.67 -7.09 -12.82
C VAL A 441 21.69 -6.08 -13.99
N PRO A 442 21.33 -4.79 -13.84
CA PRO A 442 21.33 -3.87 -14.98
C PRO A 442 22.75 -3.59 -15.49
N LEU A 443 23.72 -3.50 -14.57
CA LEU A 443 25.13 -3.35 -14.94
C LEU A 443 25.65 -4.61 -15.64
N TYR A 444 25.24 -5.78 -15.17
CA TYR A 444 25.59 -7.03 -15.81
C TYR A 444 25.02 -7.13 -17.23
N TYR A 445 23.78 -6.69 -17.45
CA TYR A 445 23.20 -6.64 -18.80
C TYR A 445 23.88 -5.60 -19.69
N LEU A 446 24.28 -4.44 -19.16
CA LEU A 446 25.13 -3.49 -19.90
C LEU A 446 26.49 -4.11 -20.28
N TYR A 447 27.10 -4.88 -19.39
CA TYR A 447 28.36 -5.56 -19.66
C TYR A 447 28.23 -6.56 -20.83
N GLU A 448 27.21 -7.41 -20.79
CA GLU A 448 26.95 -8.37 -21.88
C GLU A 448 26.55 -7.65 -23.18
N LEU A 449 25.76 -6.58 -23.11
CA LEU A 449 25.39 -5.77 -24.28
C LEU A 449 26.63 -5.20 -24.99
N TYR A 450 27.56 -4.61 -24.24
CA TYR A 450 28.79 -4.08 -24.83
C TYR A 450 29.70 -5.16 -25.40
N LYS A 451 29.71 -6.34 -24.77
CA LYS A 451 30.43 -7.51 -25.29
C LYS A 451 29.84 -7.97 -26.63
N GLU A 452 28.51 -8.09 -26.73
CA GLU A 452 27.81 -8.45 -27.97
C GLU A 452 27.97 -7.38 -29.06
N ALA A 453 28.03 -6.11 -28.69
CA ALA A 453 28.25 -4.98 -29.60
C ALA A 453 29.72 -4.79 -30.02
N GLY A 454 30.67 -5.53 -29.43
CA GLY A 454 32.11 -5.35 -29.69
C GLY A 454 32.70 -4.06 -29.09
N ASN A 455 32.01 -3.40 -28.17
CA ASN A 455 32.48 -2.18 -27.51
C ASN A 455 33.35 -2.52 -26.28
N ALA A 456 34.63 -2.79 -26.54
CA ALA A 456 35.59 -3.18 -25.50
C ALA A 456 35.72 -2.13 -24.37
N ASN A 457 35.73 -0.84 -24.70
CA ASN A 457 35.86 0.24 -23.72
C ASN A 457 34.65 0.29 -22.77
N GLY A 458 33.44 0.23 -23.34
CA GLY A 458 32.19 0.15 -22.57
C GLY A 458 32.17 -1.06 -21.64
N MET A 459 32.50 -2.24 -22.18
CA MET A 459 32.57 -3.48 -21.45
C MET A 459 33.55 -3.41 -20.26
N LEU A 460 34.78 -2.93 -20.46
CA LEU A 460 35.78 -2.77 -19.39
C LEU A 460 35.33 -1.78 -18.32
N SER A 461 34.75 -0.64 -18.72
CA SER A 461 34.28 0.40 -17.80
C SER A 461 33.15 -0.10 -16.88
N VAL A 462 32.16 -0.80 -17.44
CA VAL A 462 31.06 -1.38 -16.68
C VAL A 462 31.54 -2.57 -15.84
N GLY A 463 32.46 -3.37 -16.36
CA GLY A 463 33.09 -4.46 -15.63
C GLY A 463 33.77 -3.99 -14.34
N ARG A 464 34.58 -2.93 -14.42
CA ARG A 464 35.18 -2.28 -13.22
C ARG A 464 34.10 -1.75 -12.28
N SER A 465 33.07 -1.08 -12.81
CA SER A 465 31.95 -0.59 -12.02
C SER A 465 31.23 -1.71 -11.25
N ILE A 466 31.07 -2.90 -11.82
CA ILE A 466 30.52 -4.09 -11.13
C ILE A 466 31.44 -4.56 -10.00
N MET A 467 32.76 -4.51 -10.21
CA MET A 467 33.74 -4.96 -9.24
C MET A 467 33.85 -4.02 -8.03
N ASP A 468 33.76 -2.71 -8.26
CA ASP A 468 33.88 -1.68 -7.22
C ASP A 468 32.58 -1.43 -6.45
N LYS A 469 31.44 -1.84 -7.03
CA LYS A 469 30.13 -1.61 -6.42
C LYS A 469 29.99 -2.30 -5.06
N PRO A 470 29.56 -1.58 -4.01
CA PRO A 470 29.32 -2.17 -2.70
C PRO A 470 28.11 -3.10 -2.71
N VAL A 471 28.26 -4.27 -2.10
CA VAL A 471 27.19 -5.28 -2.00
C VAL A 471 26.24 -4.93 -0.84
N LYS A 472 24.97 -4.63 -1.14
CA LYS A 472 23.91 -4.41 -0.14
C LYS A 472 23.43 -5.72 0.48
N VAL A 473 23.11 -6.70 -0.37
CA VAL A 473 22.64 -8.04 0.03
C VAL A 473 23.53 -9.06 -0.63
N ASN A 474 24.21 -9.87 0.18
CA ASN A 474 25.02 -10.95 -0.36
C ASN A 474 24.08 -12.06 -0.85
N SER A 475 24.03 -12.26 -2.15
CA SER A 475 23.16 -13.24 -2.80
C SER A 475 23.95 -14.06 -3.81
N MET A 476 23.49 -15.29 -4.07
CA MET A 476 24.08 -16.18 -5.07
C MET A 476 24.22 -15.48 -6.44
N GLN A 477 23.19 -14.74 -6.85
CA GLN A 477 23.19 -14.01 -8.12
C GLN A 477 24.30 -12.94 -8.18
N VAL A 478 24.49 -12.15 -7.11
CA VAL A 478 25.56 -11.14 -7.05
C VAL A 478 26.94 -11.79 -7.10
N MET A 479 27.13 -12.91 -6.39
CA MET A 479 28.38 -13.67 -6.43
C MET A 479 28.67 -14.23 -7.83
N GLN A 480 27.66 -14.78 -8.50
CA GLN A 480 27.78 -15.30 -9.87
C GLN A 480 28.16 -14.19 -10.86
N ILE A 481 27.48 -13.04 -10.81
CA ILE A 481 27.79 -11.88 -11.66
C ILE A 481 29.24 -11.45 -11.48
N ARG A 482 29.68 -11.21 -10.23
CA ARG A 482 31.06 -10.75 -9.96
C ARG A 482 32.10 -11.79 -10.37
N ASN A 483 31.85 -13.07 -10.11
CA ASN A 483 32.79 -14.13 -10.48
C ASN A 483 32.92 -14.29 -12.00
N LYS A 484 31.80 -14.20 -12.74
CA LYS A 484 31.82 -14.25 -14.21
C LYS A 484 32.61 -13.07 -14.79
N VAL A 485 32.24 -11.84 -14.40
CA VAL A 485 32.92 -10.62 -14.87
C VAL A 485 34.40 -10.64 -14.49
N ARG A 486 34.76 -11.03 -13.25
CA ARG A 486 36.17 -11.11 -12.82
C ARG A 486 36.98 -12.06 -13.70
N ARG A 487 36.46 -13.26 -13.97
CA ARG A 487 37.15 -14.24 -14.83
C ARG A 487 37.38 -13.66 -16.22
N GLU A 488 36.35 -13.08 -16.82
CA GLU A 488 36.43 -12.52 -18.17
C GLU A 488 37.39 -11.33 -18.26
N LEU A 489 37.40 -10.43 -17.27
CA LEU A 489 38.37 -9.32 -17.21
C LEU A 489 39.81 -9.82 -17.05
N SER A 490 40.05 -10.85 -16.23
CA SER A 490 41.41 -11.39 -16.05
C SER A 490 42.01 -12.00 -17.32
N TYR A 491 41.19 -12.50 -18.25
CA TYR A 491 41.69 -12.99 -19.54
C TYR A 491 42.05 -11.85 -20.51
N ILE A 492 41.52 -10.64 -20.31
CA ILE A 492 41.79 -9.47 -21.13
C ILE A 492 43.04 -8.73 -20.64
N ASP A 493 43.29 -8.70 -19.33
CA ASP A 493 44.51 -8.07 -18.78
C ASP A 493 45.80 -8.90 -19.03
N ILE A 494 45.68 -10.14 -19.51
CA ILE A 494 46.79 -11.07 -19.78
C ILE A 494 47.17 -11.13 -21.28
N ASN A 495 46.29 -10.67 -22.18
CA ASN A 495 46.51 -10.61 -23.64
C ASN A 495 46.63 -9.17 -24.11
#